data_AF-A0A7S3E4I5-F1
#
_entry.id   AF-A0A7S3E4I5-F1
#
_cell.length_a   1.000
_cell.length_b   1.000
_cell.length_c   1.000
_cell.angle_alpha   90.00
_cell.angle_beta   90.00
_cell.angle_gamma   90.00
#
_symmetry.space_group_name_H-M   'P 1'
#
loop_
_entity.id
_entity.type
_entity.pdbx_description
1 polymer ?
#
loop_
_entity_poly.entity_id
_entity_poly.type
_entity_poly.pdbx_seq_one_letter_code
_entity_poly.pdbx_strand_id
1 'polypeptide(L)'
;ANCRLLLRSNHRRAGLELMDRMSHLQEKAYENLCRWVQSECNASAAAASAASTSTSPSSSAQQQQSSSSSVLLRKAIGSLKSRPVLLKYCAEEVAGSRQNAFFKQFLDALTRSIEPHLKGGDLVKYVARMLAWLSENMAKETRLLSQLFGEDAGVATAPLLEKVFDGVCRPLKGRLDQVLQHARQQAQAHLNDLAAAKRGASQ
;
A
#
# COMPACT_ATOMS: atom_id res chain seq x y z
N ALA A 1 -21.75 -27.22 -22.00
CA ALA A 1 -22.51 -28.36 -22.58
C ALA A 1 -22.44 -28.38 -24.11
N ASN A 2 -22.63 -27.24 -24.80
CA ASN A 2 -22.75 -27.18 -26.26
C ASN A 2 -21.46 -27.54 -27.04
N CYS A 3 -20.27 -27.14 -26.57
CA CYS A 3 -19.02 -27.47 -27.29
C CYS A 3 -18.72 -28.99 -27.29
N ARG A 4 -19.08 -29.71 -26.22
CA ARG A 4 -18.93 -31.18 -26.17
C ARG A 4 -19.88 -31.91 -27.11
N LEU A 5 -21.06 -31.33 -27.37
CA LEU A 5 -22.00 -31.85 -28.38
C LEU A 5 -21.53 -31.54 -29.80
N LEU A 6 -20.98 -30.35 -30.05
CA LEU A 6 -20.39 -29.96 -31.35
C LEU A 6 -19.16 -30.81 -31.72
N LEU A 7 -18.36 -31.23 -30.74
CA LEU A 7 -17.22 -32.14 -30.97
C LEU A 7 -17.64 -33.57 -31.28
N ARG A 8 -18.85 -33.97 -30.87
CA ARG A 8 -19.43 -35.29 -31.17
C ARG A 8 -20.20 -35.31 -32.49
N SER A 9 -20.47 -34.15 -33.09
CA SER A 9 -21.17 -34.03 -34.37
C SER A 9 -20.19 -33.88 -35.55
N ASN A 10 -20.71 -33.82 -36.78
CA ASN A 10 -19.93 -33.64 -38.01
C ASN A 10 -19.15 -32.31 -38.09
N HIS A 11 -19.33 -31.37 -37.16
CA HIS A 11 -18.71 -30.05 -37.18
C HIS A 11 -17.53 -29.93 -36.20
N ARG A 12 -16.71 -30.98 -36.09
CA ARG A 12 -15.60 -31.06 -35.12
C ARG A 12 -14.57 -29.93 -35.27
N ARG A 13 -14.23 -29.53 -36.51
CA ARG A 13 -13.27 -28.43 -36.78
C ARG A 13 -13.78 -27.08 -36.26
N ALA A 14 -15.03 -26.74 -36.56
CA ALA A 14 -15.68 -25.53 -36.02
C ALA A 14 -15.77 -25.58 -34.49
N GLY A 15 -16.01 -26.77 -33.92
CA GLY A 15 -15.96 -26.98 -32.47
C GLY A 15 -14.58 -26.72 -31.85
N LEU A 16 -13.50 -27.14 -32.52
CA LEU A 16 -12.12 -26.87 -32.09
C LEU A 16 -11.77 -25.39 -32.18
N GLU A 17 -12.07 -24.74 -33.31
CA GLU A 17 -11.84 -23.29 -33.50
C GLU A 17 -12.63 -22.45 -32.48
N LEU A 18 -13.86 -22.83 -32.16
CA LEU A 18 -14.65 -22.15 -31.14
C LEU A 18 -14.04 -22.29 -29.75
N MET A 19 -13.55 -23.48 -29.38
CA MET A 19 -12.90 -23.69 -28.09
C MET A 19 -11.61 -22.88 -27.95
N ASP A 20 -10.80 -22.82 -29.01
CA ASP A 20 -9.58 -22.01 -29.04
C ASP A 20 -9.90 -20.52 -28.86
N ARG A 21 -10.91 -20.03 -29.59
CA ARG A 21 -11.38 -18.64 -29.48
C ARG A 21 -11.94 -18.33 -28.09
N MET A 22 -12.68 -19.26 -27.49
CA MET A 22 -13.20 -19.12 -26.12
C MET A 22 -12.06 -19.09 -25.09
N SER A 23 -11.03 -19.92 -25.25
CA SER A 23 -9.85 -19.91 -24.37
C SER A 23 -9.13 -18.58 -24.43
N HIS A 24 -8.88 -18.06 -25.65
CA HIS A 24 -8.22 -16.77 -25.84
C HIS A 24 -9.03 -15.59 -25.26
N LEU A 25 -10.34 -15.57 -25.47
CA LEU A 25 -11.22 -14.54 -24.90
C LEU A 25 -11.25 -14.61 -23.37
N GLN A 26 -11.24 -15.82 -22.80
CA GLN A 26 -11.21 -16.01 -21.36
C GLN A 26 -9.90 -15.50 -20.76
N GLU A 27 -8.76 -15.80 -21.38
CA GLU A 27 -7.45 -15.29 -20.95
C GLU A 27 -7.39 -13.77 -21.00
N LYS A 28 -7.82 -13.16 -22.11
CA LYS A 28 -7.89 -11.71 -22.26
C LYS A 28 -8.82 -11.06 -21.23
N ALA A 29 -9.94 -11.69 -20.91
CA ALA A 29 -10.86 -11.20 -19.88
C ALA A 29 -10.19 -11.19 -18.50
N TYR A 30 -9.44 -12.24 -18.16
CA TYR A 30 -8.70 -12.30 -16.89
C TYR A 30 -7.56 -11.29 -16.82
N GLU A 31 -6.79 -11.09 -17.90
CA GLU A 31 -5.76 -10.05 -17.94
C GLU A 31 -6.35 -8.65 -17.70
N ASN A 32 -7.47 -8.35 -18.37
CA ASN A 32 -8.15 -7.08 -18.18
C ASN A 32 -8.67 -6.92 -16.76
N LEU A 33 -9.15 -8.00 -16.14
CA LEU A 33 -9.58 -7.99 -14.76
C LEU A 33 -8.40 -7.73 -13.80
N CYS A 34 -7.24 -8.35 -14.02
CA CYS A 34 -6.01 -8.06 -13.27
C CYS A 34 -5.61 -6.58 -13.38
N ARG A 35 -5.59 -6.03 -14.60
CA ARG A 35 -5.26 -4.62 -14.85
C ARG A 35 -6.26 -3.68 -14.16
N TRP A 36 -7.54 -4.02 -14.19
CA TRP A 36 -8.57 -3.25 -13.50
C TRP A 36 -8.38 -3.28 -11.97
N VAL A 37 -8.15 -4.46 -11.38
CA VAL A 37 -7.84 -4.62 -9.95
C VAL A 37 -6.63 -3.76 -9.53
N GLN A 38 -5.58 -3.76 -10.34
CA GLN A 38 -4.40 -2.92 -10.10
C GLN A 38 -4.74 -1.43 -10.13
N SER A 39 -5.52 -0.98 -11.13
CA SER A 39 -5.96 0.41 -11.28
C SER A 39 -6.80 0.87 -10.08
N GLU A 40 -7.75 0.05 -9.63
CA GLU A 40 -8.58 0.36 -8.46
C GLU A 40 -7.76 0.43 -7.16
N CYS A 41 -6.82 -0.50 -6.97
CA CYS A 41 -5.90 -0.46 -5.83
C CYS A 41 -5.06 0.82 -5.83
N ASN A 42 -4.50 1.22 -6.99
CA ASN A 42 -3.77 2.48 -7.15
C ASN A 42 -4.64 3.71 -6.87
N ALA A 43 -5.87 3.74 -7.40
CA ALA A 43 -6.81 4.84 -7.22
C ALA A 43 -7.20 5.00 -5.74
N SER A 44 -7.49 3.90 -5.04
CA SER A 44 -7.79 3.91 -3.61
C SER A 44 -6.61 4.42 -2.77
N ALA A 45 -5.37 4.10 -3.19
CA ALA A 45 -4.17 4.52 -2.49
C ALA A 45 -3.83 6.00 -2.75
N ALA A 46 -4.07 6.48 -3.96
CA ALA A 46 -3.95 7.90 -4.32
C ALA A 46 -4.99 8.77 -3.59
N ALA A 47 -6.23 8.28 -3.49
CA ALA A 47 -7.28 8.96 -2.72
C ALA A 47 -6.91 9.09 -1.23
N ALA A 48 -6.26 8.07 -0.65
CA ALA A 48 -5.79 8.13 0.74
C ALA A 48 -4.70 9.20 0.95
N SER A 49 -3.77 9.39 0.00
CA SER A 49 -2.78 10.49 0.05
C SER A 49 -3.38 11.88 -0.24
N ALA A 50 -4.45 11.95 -1.03
CA ALA A 50 -5.15 13.21 -1.29
C ALA A 50 -5.96 13.66 -0.07
N ALA A 51 -6.54 12.73 0.69
CA ALA A 51 -7.29 13.02 1.92
C ALA A 51 -6.44 13.70 3.01
N SER A 52 -5.13 13.42 3.06
CA SER A 52 -4.17 14.14 3.92
C SER A 52 -3.69 15.49 3.33
N THR A 53 -4.15 15.87 2.14
CA THR A 53 -3.79 17.12 1.44
C THR A 53 -4.92 18.15 1.46
N SER A 54 -6.18 17.73 1.41
CA SER A 54 -7.32 18.64 1.32
C SER A 54 -8.06 18.78 2.65
N THR A 55 -7.80 19.86 3.37
CA THR A 55 -8.66 20.38 4.43
C THR A 55 -9.93 21.00 3.82
N SER A 56 -10.72 20.23 3.09
CA SER A 56 -12.04 20.64 2.57
C SER A 56 -12.94 19.41 2.44
N PRO A 57 -14.13 19.40 3.08
CA PRO A 57 -15.04 18.27 3.03
C PRO A 57 -15.92 18.39 1.77
N SER A 58 -15.52 17.78 0.67
CA SER A 58 -16.43 17.56 -0.46
C SER A 58 -17.17 16.25 -0.29
N SER A 59 -18.39 16.38 0.26
CA SER A 59 -19.62 15.68 -0.11
C SER A 59 -19.63 14.15 -0.30
N SER A 60 -20.38 13.49 0.59
CA SER A 60 -21.11 12.20 0.54
C SER A 60 -21.12 11.32 -0.74
N ALA A 61 -20.97 11.87 -1.95
CA ALA A 61 -20.88 11.10 -3.20
C ALA A 61 -19.60 10.24 -3.30
N GLN A 62 -18.46 10.72 -2.77
CA GLN A 62 -17.17 9.99 -2.85
C GLN A 62 -17.10 8.80 -1.88
N GLN A 63 -17.86 8.84 -0.79
CA GLN A 63 -17.93 7.78 0.22
C GLN A 63 -18.76 6.57 -0.26
N GLN A 64 -19.81 6.82 -1.05
CA GLN A 64 -20.60 5.74 -1.69
C GLN A 64 -19.81 5.03 -2.80
N GLN A 65 -19.05 5.75 -3.63
CA GLN A 65 -18.24 5.13 -4.69
C GLN A 65 -17.09 4.27 -4.13
N SER A 66 -16.43 4.71 -3.06
CA SER A 66 -15.35 3.94 -2.41
C SER A 66 -15.84 2.59 -1.86
N SER A 67 -17.07 2.56 -1.34
CA SER A 67 -17.71 1.35 -0.81
C SER A 67 -18.09 0.38 -1.93
N SER A 68 -18.64 0.89 -3.03
CA SER A 68 -18.99 0.08 -4.21
C SER A 68 -17.76 -0.48 -4.94
N SER A 69 -16.69 0.32 -5.10
CA SER A 69 -15.42 -0.14 -5.68
C SER A 69 -14.81 -1.28 -4.84
N SER A 70 -14.85 -1.18 -3.51
CA SER A 70 -14.37 -2.24 -2.60
C SER A 70 -15.12 -3.58 -2.75
N VAL A 71 -16.43 -3.54 -3.01
CA VAL A 71 -17.24 -4.76 -3.25
C VAL A 71 -16.91 -5.40 -4.61
N LEU A 72 -16.78 -4.58 -5.65
CA LEU A 72 -16.39 -5.05 -6.99
C LEU A 72 -14.99 -5.64 -7.00
N LEU A 73 -14.05 -5.02 -6.26
CA LEU A 73 -12.68 -5.51 -6.08
C LEU A 73 -12.66 -6.90 -5.44
N ARG A 74 -13.42 -7.13 -4.37
CA ARG A 74 -13.56 -8.45 -3.75
C ARG A 74 -14.19 -9.47 -4.70
N LYS A 75 -15.22 -9.07 -5.45
CA LYS A 75 -15.89 -9.94 -6.44
C LYS A 75 -14.94 -10.32 -7.59
N ALA A 76 -14.13 -9.37 -8.06
CA ALA A 76 -13.11 -9.60 -9.07
C ALA A 76 -12.06 -10.60 -8.55
N ILE A 77 -11.48 -10.38 -7.38
CA ILE A 77 -10.51 -11.32 -6.79
C ILE A 77 -11.15 -12.70 -6.57
N GLY A 78 -12.42 -12.74 -6.16
CA GLY A 78 -13.21 -13.97 -6.06
C GLY A 78 -13.33 -14.74 -7.37
N SER A 79 -13.46 -14.06 -8.50
CA SER A 79 -13.53 -14.72 -9.82
C SER A 79 -12.15 -15.15 -10.36
N LEU A 80 -11.05 -14.55 -9.90
CA LEU A 80 -9.69 -14.99 -10.20
C LEU A 80 -9.30 -16.30 -9.49
N LYS A 81 -10.01 -16.70 -8.43
CA LYS A 81 -9.73 -17.94 -7.68
C LYS A 81 -9.77 -19.21 -8.54
N SER A 82 -10.48 -19.20 -9.67
CA SER A 82 -10.53 -20.33 -10.60
C SER A 82 -9.19 -20.67 -11.24
N ARG A 83 -8.21 -19.75 -11.22
CA ARG A 83 -6.84 -19.95 -11.72
C ARG A 83 -5.81 -19.40 -10.74
N PRO A 84 -5.22 -20.24 -9.85
CA PRO A 84 -4.33 -19.78 -8.78
C PRO A 84 -3.04 -19.10 -9.26
N VAL A 85 -2.56 -19.43 -10.47
CA VAL A 85 -1.34 -18.83 -11.04
C VAL A 85 -1.55 -17.33 -11.34
N LEU A 86 -2.67 -16.98 -11.97
CA LEU A 86 -3.03 -15.59 -12.26
C LEU A 86 -3.31 -14.79 -10.99
N LEU A 87 -3.94 -15.44 -10.01
CA LEU A 87 -4.21 -14.84 -8.70
C LEU A 87 -2.89 -14.46 -7.98
N LYS A 88 -1.89 -15.36 -7.99
CA LYS A 88 -0.58 -15.09 -7.40
C LYS A 88 0.11 -13.89 -8.05
N TYR A 89 0.14 -13.85 -9.39
CA TYR A 89 0.71 -12.71 -10.12
C TYR A 89 -0.03 -11.41 -9.78
N CYS A 90 -1.37 -11.42 -9.80
CA CYS A 90 -2.16 -10.25 -9.42
C CYS A 90 -1.87 -9.79 -7.99
N ALA A 91 -1.72 -10.71 -7.05
CA ALA A 91 -1.40 -10.40 -5.66
C ALA A 91 -0.01 -9.76 -5.50
N GLU A 92 1.00 -10.26 -6.23
CA GLU A 92 2.36 -9.70 -6.23
C GLU A 92 2.43 -8.27 -6.81
N GLU A 93 1.65 -8.01 -7.85
CA GLU A 93 1.50 -6.69 -8.47
C GLU A 93 0.76 -5.71 -7.54
N VAL A 94 -0.32 -6.16 -6.90
CA VAL A 94 -1.03 -5.37 -5.88
C VAL A 94 -0.11 -5.04 -4.71
N ALA A 95 0.70 -5.99 -4.24
CA ALA A 95 1.69 -5.73 -3.19
C ALA A 95 2.76 -4.70 -3.64
N GLY A 96 3.22 -4.75 -4.89
CA GLY A 96 4.15 -3.75 -5.43
C GLY A 96 3.55 -2.34 -5.51
N SER A 97 2.31 -2.24 -5.98
CA SER A 97 1.53 -0.99 -5.98
C SER A 97 1.37 -0.41 -4.56
N ARG A 98 1.00 -1.27 -3.61
CA ARG A 98 0.81 -0.89 -2.20
C ARG A 98 2.12 -0.47 -1.53
N GLN A 99 3.24 -1.15 -1.80
CA GLN A 99 4.57 -0.75 -1.32
C GLN A 99 4.90 0.70 -1.73
N ASN A 100 4.71 1.05 -3.01
CA ASN A 100 4.99 2.40 -3.52
C ASN A 100 4.05 3.44 -2.90
N ALA A 101 2.77 3.13 -2.77
CA ALA A 101 1.82 4.03 -2.14
C ALA A 101 2.08 4.24 -0.64
N PHE A 102 2.37 3.17 0.10
CA PHE A 102 2.71 3.21 1.52
C PHE A 102 3.99 4.02 1.76
N PHE A 103 5.00 3.85 0.90
CA PHE A 103 6.22 4.67 0.92
C PHE A 103 5.92 6.17 0.71
N LYS A 104 5.10 6.53 -0.29
CA LYS A 104 4.73 7.93 -0.54
C LYS A 104 3.94 8.52 0.63
N GLN A 105 2.98 7.79 1.16
CA GLN A 105 2.21 8.22 2.33
C GLN A 105 3.09 8.41 3.57
N PHE A 106 4.10 7.55 3.76
CA PHE A 106 5.07 7.70 4.84
C PHE A 106 5.91 8.97 4.67
N LEU A 107 6.41 9.24 3.46
CA LEU A 107 7.14 10.48 3.19
C LEU A 107 6.28 11.74 3.38
N ASP A 108 5.02 11.70 2.91
CA ASP A 108 4.08 12.80 3.10
C ASP A 108 3.77 13.04 4.58
N ALA A 109 3.56 11.97 5.35
CA ALA A 109 3.33 12.06 6.79
C ALA A 109 4.55 12.67 7.51
N LEU A 110 5.75 12.23 7.16
CA LEU A 110 7.00 12.76 7.70
C LEU A 110 7.16 14.25 7.43
N THR A 111 6.83 14.70 6.22
CA THR A 111 7.03 16.09 5.78
C THR A 111 5.93 17.01 6.30
N ARG A 112 4.69 16.54 6.40
CA ARG A 112 3.55 17.42 6.76
C ARG A 112 3.16 17.35 8.21
N SER A 113 3.07 16.14 8.77
CA SER A 113 2.52 15.95 10.13
C SER A 113 3.61 15.86 11.19
N ILE A 114 4.83 15.46 10.83
CA ILE A 114 5.86 15.11 11.80
C ILE A 114 7.00 16.14 11.80
N GLU A 115 7.37 16.71 10.66
CA GLU A 115 8.39 17.78 10.50
C GLU A 115 8.31 18.94 11.51
N PRO A 116 7.15 19.54 11.84
CA PRO A 116 7.10 20.69 12.76
C PRO A 116 7.61 20.35 14.18
N HIS A 117 7.51 19.10 14.62
CA HIS A 117 7.99 18.68 15.94
C HIS A 117 9.51 18.53 16.01
N LEU A 118 10.16 18.19 14.89
CA LEU A 118 11.61 18.16 14.80
C LEU A 118 12.18 19.58 14.99
N LYS A 119 11.50 20.58 14.39
CA LYS A 119 11.83 21.99 14.53
C LYS A 119 11.56 22.53 15.94
N GLY A 120 10.59 21.95 16.66
CA GLY A 120 10.23 22.30 18.03
C GLY A 120 11.13 21.72 19.12
N GLY A 121 12.13 20.89 18.78
CA GLY A 121 13.11 20.33 19.74
C GLY A 121 12.65 19.09 20.51
N ASP A 122 11.38 18.70 20.42
CA ASP A 122 10.83 17.52 21.12
C ASP A 122 11.04 16.24 20.30
N LEU A 123 12.27 15.73 20.30
CA LEU A 123 12.67 14.55 19.52
C LEU A 123 11.93 13.27 19.93
N VAL A 124 11.63 13.10 21.22
CA VAL A 124 10.90 11.93 21.72
C VAL A 124 9.47 11.91 21.19
N LYS A 125 8.80 13.07 21.16
CA LYS A 125 7.44 13.19 20.61
C LYS A 125 7.43 12.97 19.10
N TYR A 126 8.46 13.44 18.41
CA TYR A 126 8.65 13.19 16.97
C TYR A 126 8.75 11.68 16.66
N VAL A 127 9.62 10.94 17.36
CA VAL A 127 9.76 9.48 17.16
C VAL A 127 8.49 8.74 17.56
N ALA A 128 7.86 9.11 18.68
CA ALA A 128 6.60 8.51 19.11
C ALA A 128 5.48 8.70 18.07
N ARG A 129 5.36 9.90 17.48
CA ARG A 129 4.39 10.20 16.41
C ARG A 129 4.67 9.38 15.14
N MET A 130 5.94 9.23 14.77
CA MET A 130 6.36 8.42 13.62
C MET A 130 6.00 6.94 13.81
N LEU A 131 6.30 6.37 14.97
CA LEU A 131 5.97 4.98 15.29
C LEU A 131 4.46 4.76 15.40
N ALA A 132 3.72 5.71 15.99
CA ALA A 132 2.27 5.67 16.06
C ALA A 132 1.66 5.64 14.65
N TRP A 133 2.08 6.55 13.76
CA TRP A 133 1.64 6.56 12.37
C TRP A 133 1.97 5.25 11.66
N LEU A 134 3.18 4.72 11.85
CA LEU A 134 3.59 3.47 11.23
C LEU A 134 2.69 2.32 11.67
N SER A 135 2.47 2.16 12.99
CA SER A 135 1.64 1.09 13.53
C SER A 135 0.18 1.17 13.07
N GLU A 136 -0.39 2.38 12.99
CA GLU A 136 -1.76 2.61 12.53
C GLU A 136 -1.91 2.23 11.05
N ASN A 137 -0.96 2.62 10.20
CA ASN A 137 -1.05 2.35 8.77
C ASN A 137 -0.64 0.92 8.42
N MET A 138 0.29 0.30 9.16
CA MET A 138 0.57 -1.14 9.03
C MET A 138 -0.67 -1.99 9.36
N ALA A 139 -1.42 -1.61 10.40
CA ALA A 139 -2.68 -2.28 10.74
C ALA A 139 -3.75 -2.11 9.64
N LYS A 140 -3.82 -0.93 9.00
CA LYS A 140 -4.71 -0.68 7.85
C LYS A 140 -4.34 -1.55 6.64
N GLU A 141 -3.07 -1.63 6.28
CA GLU A 141 -2.58 -2.47 5.16
C GLU A 141 -2.77 -3.97 5.43
N THR A 142 -2.49 -4.41 6.66
CA THR A 142 -2.74 -5.81 7.08
C THR A 142 -4.21 -6.19 6.95
N ARG A 143 -5.11 -5.31 7.39
CA ARG A 143 -6.55 -5.52 7.25
C ARG A 143 -6.98 -5.53 5.79
N LEU A 144 -6.46 -4.60 4.98
CA LEU A 144 -6.79 -4.50 3.56
C LEU A 144 -6.37 -5.76 2.80
N LEU A 145 -5.13 -6.23 2.99
CA LEU A 145 -4.66 -7.46 2.35
C LEU A 145 -5.40 -8.70 2.86
N SER A 146 -5.74 -8.75 4.15
CA SER A 146 -6.57 -9.85 4.70
C SER A 146 -7.99 -9.83 4.15
N GLN A 147 -8.58 -8.66 3.89
CA GLN A 147 -9.91 -8.54 3.28
C GLN A 147 -9.93 -8.89 1.79
N LEU A 148 -8.81 -8.69 1.09
CA LEU A 148 -8.68 -8.97 -0.34
C LEU A 148 -8.26 -10.41 -0.62
N PHE A 149 -7.28 -10.91 0.14
CA PHE A 149 -6.59 -12.18 -0.08
C PHE A 149 -6.59 -13.11 1.14
N GLY A 150 -7.50 -12.92 2.10
CA GLY A 150 -7.61 -13.76 3.31
C GLY A 150 -7.79 -15.26 3.04
N GLU A 151 -7.97 -16.06 4.08
CA GLU A 151 -7.93 -17.54 4.03
C GLU A 151 -8.67 -18.17 2.84
N ASP A 152 -9.81 -17.60 2.44
CA ASP A 152 -10.60 -18.08 1.31
C ASP A 152 -9.91 -17.98 -0.06
N ALA A 153 -8.83 -17.22 -0.21
CA ALA A 153 -8.13 -16.98 -1.48
C ALA A 153 -6.93 -17.92 -1.71
N GLY A 154 -6.48 -18.65 -0.69
CA GLY A 154 -5.36 -19.59 -0.81
C GLY A 154 -3.99 -18.94 -1.10
N VAL A 155 -3.88 -17.62 -0.97
CA VAL A 155 -2.62 -16.87 -1.11
C VAL A 155 -2.13 -16.50 0.28
N ALA A 156 -0.89 -16.84 0.60
CA ALA A 156 -0.28 -16.40 1.86
C ALA A 156 -0.12 -14.87 1.84
N THR A 157 -0.80 -14.18 2.76
CA THR A 157 -0.73 -12.71 2.88
C THR A 157 0.58 -12.23 3.51
N ALA A 158 1.24 -13.07 4.31
CA ALA A 158 2.52 -12.76 4.96
C ALA A 158 3.63 -12.30 4.01
N PRO A 159 4.00 -13.03 2.94
CA PRO A 159 5.05 -12.57 2.00
C PRO A 159 4.67 -11.30 1.24
N LEU A 160 3.37 -11.05 1.05
CA LEU A 160 2.89 -9.81 0.42
C LEU A 160 3.07 -8.63 1.38
N LEU A 161 2.78 -8.82 2.66
CA LEU A 161 2.98 -7.80 3.70
C LEU A 161 4.47 -7.46 3.90
N GLU A 162 5.33 -8.48 3.90
CA GLU A 162 6.78 -8.26 3.94
C GLU A 162 7.24 -7.37 2.78
N LYS A 163 6.77 -7.65 1.56
CA LYS A 163 7.07 -6.82 0.38
C LYS A 163 6.54 -5.39 0.52
N VAL A 164 5.32 -5.22 1.07
CA VAL A 164 4.74 -3.88 1.28
C VAL A 164 5.55 -3.08 2.31
N PHE A 165 5.97 -3.69 3.40
CA PHE A 165 6.67 -3.00 4.49
C PHE A 165 8.17 -2.80 4.25
N ASP A 166 8.80 -3.60 3.39
CA ASP A 166 10.21 -3.44 3.02
C ASP A 166 10.52 -2.03 2.45
N GLY A 167 9.53 -1.42 1.79
CA GLY A 167 9.66 -0.06 1.25
C GLY A 167 9.91 1.03 2.31
N VAL A 168 9.54 0.80 3.58
CA VAL A 168 9.63 1.79 4.65
C VAL A 168 10.84 1.58 5.57
N CYS A 169 11.48 0.41 5.53
CA CYS A 169 12.67 0.11 6.34
C CYS A 169 13.82 1.11 6.10
N ARG A 170 14.15 1.41 4.84
CA ARG A 170 15.21 2.36 4.48
C ARG A 170 14.93 3.81 4.91
N PRO A 171 13.77 4.42 4.56
CA PRO A 171 13.49 5.80 4.97
C PRO A 171 13.33 5.93 6.50
N LEU A 172 12.78 4.92 7.18
CA LEU A 172 12.69 4.92 8.65
C LEU A 172 14.08 5.01 9.28
N LYS A 173 15.01 4.15 8.85
CA LYS A 173 16.40 4.18 9.32
C LYS A 173 17.03 5.55 9.10
N GLY A 174 16.92 6.09 7.88
CA GLY A 174 17.48 7.40 7.55
C GLY A 174 16.94 8.53 8.43
N ARG A 175 15.65 8.50 8.79
CA ARG A 175 15.05 9.49 9.69
C ARG A 175 15.48 9.32 11.14
N LEU A 176 15.61 8.09 11.62
CA LEU A 176 16.13 7.84 12.98
C LEU A 176 17.58 8.30 13.12
N ASP A 177 18.41 8.06 12.10
CA ASP A 177 19.79 8.55 12.08
C ASP A 177 19.84 10.09 12.11
N GLN A 178 18.94 10.75 11.37
CA GLN A 178 18.81 12.22 11.42
C GLN A 178 18.40 12.73 12.81
N VAL A 179 17.45 12.08 13.47
CA VAL A 179 17.02 12.42 14.84
C VAL A 179 18.18 12.27 15.83
N LEU A 180 18.97 11.19 15.71
CA LEU A 180 20.13 10.96 16.56
C LEU A 180 21.22 12.02 16.35
N GLN A 181 21.48 12.41 15.11
CA GLN A 181 22.44 13.48 14.80
C GLN A 181 21.99 14.82 15.39
N HIS A 182 20.70 15.14 15.30
CA HIS A 182 20.14 16.35 15.87
C HIS A 182 20.21 16.35 17.41
N ALA A 183 19.88 15.22 18.05
CA ALA A 183 20.00 15.05 19.50
C ALA A 183 21.44 15.29 19.98
N ARG A 184 22.41 14.75 19.23
CA ARG A 184 23.84 14.92 19.53
C ARG A 184 24.26 16.39 19.41
N GLN A 185 23.81 17.10 18.38
CA GLN A 185 24.11 18.52 18.19
C GLN A 185 23.50 19.38 19.31
N GLN A 186 22.25 19.12 19.71
CA GLN A 186 21.60 19.82 20.83
C GLN A 186 22.35 19.60 22.15
N ALA A 187 22.77 18.37 22.44
CA ALA A 187 23.56 18.07 23.64
C ALA A 187 24.93 18.78 23.63
N GLN A 188 25.60 18.84 22.47
CA GLN A 188 26.87 19.55 22.32
C GLN A 188 26.71 21.08 22.47
N ALA A 189 25.64 21.67 21.94
CA ALA A 189 25.34 23.09 22.13
C ALA A 189 25.13 23.43 23.61
N HIS A 190 24.31 22.64 24.33
CA HIS A 190 24.09 22.83 25.76
C HIS A 190 25.38 22.70 26.58
N LEU A 191 26.28 21.77 26.20
CA LEU A 191 27.57 21.59 26.87
C LEU A 191 28.53 22.77 26.61
N ASN A 192 28.50 23.34 25.40
CA ASN A 192 29.26 24.55 25.05
C ASN A 192 28.75 25.79 25.79
N ASP A 193 27.43 25.94 25.94
CA ASP A 193 26.81 27.05 26.68
C ASP A 193 27.17 27.01 28.17
N LEU A 194 27.13 25.82 28.78
CA LEU A 194 27.60 25.62 30.17
C LEU A 194 29.09 25.95 30.32
N ALA A 195 29.92 25.58 29.34
CA ALA A 195 31.35 25.91 29.34
C ALA A 195 31.64 27.40 29.10
N ALA A 196 30.76 28.13 28.41
CA ALA A 196 30.84 29.57 28.24
C ALA A 196 30.40 30.32 29.52
N ALA A 197 29.29 29.90 30.13
CA ALA A 197 28.79 30.46 31.40
C ALA A 197 29.84 30.32 32.53
N LYS A 198 30.53 29.19 32.60
CA LYS A 198 31.59 28.95 33.59
C LYS A 198 32.85 29.80 33.36
N ARG A 199 33.13 30.20 32.10
CA ARG A 199 34.25 31.10 31.77
C ARG A 199 33.92 32.57 32.07
N GLY A 200 32.68 33.00 31.86
CA GLY A 200 32.24 34.36 32.20
C GLY A 200 32.14 34.64 33.70
N ALA A 201 31.98 33.62 34.54
CA ALA A 201 31.94 33.76 36.00
C ALA A 201 33.33 33.79 36.67
N SER A 202 34.42 33.58 35.91
CA SER A 202 35.80 33.54 36.42
C SER A 202 36.63 34.76 36.03
N GLN A 203 36.03 35.74 35.35
CA GLN A 203 36.56 37.08 35.09
C GLN A 203 35.82 38.08 35.98
#